data_AF-A0A7D6DNP8-F1
#
_entry.id   AF-A0A7D6DNP8-F1
#
_cell.length_a   1.000
_cell.length_b   1.000
_cell.length_c   1.000
_cell.angle_alpha   90.00
_cell.angle_beta   90.00
_cell.angle_gamma   90.00
#
_symmetry.space_group_name_H-M   'P 1'
#
loop_
_entity.id
_entity.type
_entity.pdbx_description
1 polymer ?
#
loop_
_entity_poly.entity_id
_entity_poly.type
_entity_poly.pdbx_seq_one_letter_code
_entity_poly.pdbx_strand_id
1 'polypeptide(L)'
;MNQIAISTLTGKAALNLALTNYNRLFIHDSPQHISNKTAIRLPGALCFNLSVENDLGIKQQLETINKLKTELKNIVTHQSGIKKEQRFEFIHQQLHGLITLNAYRKINYVESPSSINFG
;
A
#
# COMPACT_ATOMS: atom_id res chain seq x y z
N MET A 1 -17.34 -16.67 2.56
CA MET A 1 -17.31 -15.83 3.78
C MET A 1 -18.69 -15.25 3.92
N ASN A 2 -19.45 -15.63 4.96
CA ASN A 2 -20.83 -15.16 5.11
C ASN A 2 -20.93 -13.94 6.04
N GLN A 3 -19.87 -13.63 6.80
CA GLN A 3 -19.80 -12.46 7.68
C GLN A 3 -18.33 -12.13 7.96
N ILE A 4 -17.99 -10.84 8.07
CA ILE A 4 -16.66 -10.35 8.45
C ILE A 4 -16.84 -9.41 9.63
N ALA A 5 -16.25 -9.74 10.78
CA ALA A 5 -16.22 -8.86 11.93
C ALA A 5 -15.17 -7.74 11.70
N ILE A 6 -15.56 -6.50 11.98
CA ILE A 6 -14.70 -5.32 11.79
C ILE A 6 -14.51 -4.63 13.13
N SER A 7 -13.25 -4.31 13.45
CA SER A 7 -12.89 -3.45 14.58
C SER A 7 -12.45 -2.09 14.06
N THR A 8 -13.08 -1.04 14.57
CA THR A 8 -12.74 0.34 14.19
C THR A 8 -11.63 0.88 15.09
N LEU A 9 -10.75 1.69 14.50
CA LEU A 9 -9.71 2.43 15.20
C LEU A 9 -9.81 3.89 14.84
N THR A 10 -9.45 4.77 15.78
CA THR A 10 -9.48 6.22 15.59
C THR A 10 -8.18 6.85 16.12
N GLY A 11 -7.96 8.12 15.76
CA GLY A 11 -6.84 8.92 16.25
C GLY A 11 -5.47 8.29 15.98
N LYS A 12 -4.58 8.36 16.97
CA LYS A 12 -3.18 7.89 16.85
C LYS A 12 -3.08 6.38 16.56
N ALA A 13 -4.01 5.57 17.10
CA ALA A 13 -4.01 4.14 16.84
C ALA A 13 -4.26 3.83 15.35
N ALA A 14 -5.22 4.54 14.74
CA ALA A 14 -5.48 4.44 13.31
C ALA A 14 -4.27 4.90 12.48
N LEU A 15 -3.65 6.02 12.84
CA LEU A 15 -2.46 6.54 12.16
C LEU A 15 -1.30 5.53 12.20
N ASN A 16 -0.95 5.02 13.38
CA ASN A 16 0.14 4.07 13.55
C ASN A 16 -0.10 2.80 12.74
N LEU A 17 -1.31 2.24 12.80
CA LEU A 17 -1.63 1.03 12.04
C LEU A 17 -1.60 1.28 10.53
N ALA A 18 -2.08 2.43 10.06
CA ALA A 18 -2.01 2.80 8.65
C ALA A 18 -0.56 2.91 8.16
N LEU A 19 0.31 3.58 8.92
CA LEU A 19 1.74 3.69 8.60
C LEU A 19 2.42 2.32 8.56
N THR A 20 2.20 1.49 9.58
CA THR A 20 2.68 0.10 9.58
C THR A 20 2.19 -0.67 8.35
N ASN A 21 0.92 -0.53 7.99
CA ASN A 21 0.34 -1.24 6.84
C ASN A 21 0.88 -0.76 5.48
N TYR A 22 1.21 0.52 5.33
CA TYR A 22 1.85 1.02 4.10
C TYR A 22 3.32 0.60 3.99
N ASN A 23 4.00 0.43 5.13
CA ASN A 23 5.40 -0.01 5.19
C ASN A 23 5.57 -1.53 5.16
N ARG A 24 4.49 -2.31 5.24
CA ARG A 24 4.52 -3.78 5.15
C ARG A 24 4.77 -4.24 3.72
N LEU A 25 6.03 -4.21 3.29
CA LEU A 25 6.43 -4.53 1.93
C LEU A 25 7.02 -5.94 1.82
N PHE A 26 7.52 -6.51 2.93
CA PHE A 26 8.17 -7.80 2.95
C PHE A 26 7.44 -8.78 3.88
N ILE A 27 7.57 -10.08 3.62
CA ILE A 27 7.00 -11.14 4.46
C ILE A 27 7.57 -11.10 5.89
N HIS A 28 8.80 -10.61 6.06
CA HIS A 28 9.45 -10.48 7.37
C HIS A 28 8.86 -9.35 8.22
N ASP A 29 8.14 -8.41 7.60
CA ASP A 29 7.37 -7.36 8.31
C ASP A 29 6.09 -7.94 8.96
N SER A 30 5.86 -9.24 8.82
CA SER A 30 4.67 -9.96 9.25
C SER A 30 4.98 -10.93 10.39
N PRO A 31 4.11 -11.02 11.42
CA PRO A 31 4.12 -12.17 12.33
C PRO A 31 4.06 -13.49 11.56
N GLN A 32 4.83 -14.49 12.01
CA GLN A 32 5.06 -15.78 11.32
C GLN A 32 3.78 -16.60 11.02
N HIS A 33 2.64 -16.25 11.61
CA HIS A 33 1.38 -16.99 11.51
C HIS A 33 0.32 -16.37 10.56
N ILE A 34 0.67 -15.32 9.80
CA ILE A 34 -0.28 -14.70 8.85
C ILE A 34 -0.05 -15.23 7.44
N SER A 35 -1.13 -15.65 6.76
CA SER A 35 -1.10 -16.07 5.36
C SER A 35 -0.56 -14.96 4.45
N ASN A 36 0.53 -15.25 3.74
CA ASN A 36 1.09 -14.35 2.72
C ASN A 36 0.29 -14.33 1.41
N LYS A 37 -0.67 -15.24 1.24
CA LYS A 37 -1.57 -15.28 0.07
C LYS A 37 -2.77 -14.36 0.19
N THR A 38 -3.13 -13.98 1.42
CA THR A 38 -4.32 -13.14 1.67
C THR A 38 -3.89 -11.68 1.81
N ALA A 39 -4.46 -10.81 0.97
CA ALA A 39 -4.21 -9.38 1.09
C ALA A 39 -4.74 -8.85 2.43
N ILE A 40 -3.88 -8.16 3.20
CA ILE A 40 -4.29 -7.43 4.39
C ILE A 40 -4.92 -6.12 3.94
N ARG A 41 -6.20 -5.94 4.27
CA ARG A 41 -6.99 -4.77 3.91
C ARG A 41 -7.28 -3.98 5.17
N LEU A 42 -6.97 -2.69 5.11
CA LEU A 42 -7.23 -1.73 6.17
C LEU A 42 -8.05 -0.57 5.56
N PRO A 43 -9.37 -0.75 5.37
CA PRO A 43 -10.22 0.33 4.87
C PRO A 43 -10.32 1.44 5.91
N GLY A 44 -10.25 2.68 5.46
CA GLY A 44 -10.31 3.86 6.33
C GLY A 44 -9.77 5.10 5.62
N ALA A 45 -9.82 6.24 6.31
CA ALA A 45 -9.25 7.50 5.87
C ALA A 45 -8.49 8.15 7.02
N LEU A 46 -7.39 8.84 6.69
CA LEU A 46 -6.68 9.72 7.59
C LEU A 46 -6.85 11.15 7.06
N CYS A 47 -7.47 12.02 7.86
CA CYS A 47 -7.71 13.41 7.50
C CYS A 47 -6.69 14.29 8.23
N PHE A 48 -5.96 15.10 7.46
CA PHE A 48 -4.94 16.00 7.98
C PHE A 48 -5.33 17.44 7.67
N ASN A 49 -5.15 18.33 8.65
CA ASN A 49 -5.23 19.77 8.41
C ASN A 49 -3.83 20.26 8.01
N LEU A 50 -3.71 20.82 6.81
CA LEU A 50 -2.44 21.21 6.21
C LEU A 50 -2.45 22.70 5.86
N SER A 51 -1.30 23.36 5.97
CA SER A 51 -1.09 24.64 5.30
C SER A 51 -0.97 24.41 3.79
N VAL A 52 -1.18 25.46 2.99
CA VAL A 52 -1.05 25.41 1.52
C VAL A 52 0.33 24.89 1.09
N GLU A 53 1.39 25.34 1.76
CA GLU A 53 2.77 24.89 1.47
C GLU A 53 2.98 23.40 1.75
N ASN A 54 2.46 22.91 2.89
CA ASN A 54 2.55 21.50 3.25
C ASN A 54 1.71 20.61 2.32
N ASP A 55 0.55 21.11 1.90
CA ASP A 55 -0.33 20.41 0.96
C ASP A 55 0.39 20.13 -0.38
N LEU A 56 1.02 21.16 -0.96
CA LEU A 56 1.79 21.01 -2.20
C LEU A 56 2.95 20.00 -2.03
N GLY A 57 3.73 20.15 -0.96
CA GLY A 57 4.88 19.27 -0.69
C GLY A 57 4.47 17.80 -0.52
N ILE A 58 3.38 17.56 0.22
CA ILE A 58 2.83 16.21 0.43
C ILE A 58 2.32 15.63 -0.89
N LYS A 59 1.60 16.40 -1.71
CA LYS A 59 1.14 15.94 -3.03
C LYS A 59 2.30 15.51 -3.92
N GLN A 60 3.34 16.32 -4.02
CA GLN A 60 4.52 16.00 -4.82
C GLN A 60 5.22 14.73 -4.33
N GLN A 61 5.31 14.53 -3.01
CA GLN A 61 5.85 13.29 -2.44
C GLN A 61 4.96 12.09 -2.77
N LEU A 62 3.64 12.21 -2.65
CA LEU A 62 2.69 11.13 -2.98
C LEU A 62 2.77 10.76 -4.46
N GLU A 63 2.85 11.74 -5.36
CA GLU A 63 3.04 11.51 -6.79
C GLU A 63 4.35 10.78 -7.08
N THR A 64 5.44 11.21 -6.45
CA THR A 64 6.75 10.57 -6.60
C THR A 64 6.72 9.11 -6.17
N ILE A 65 6.15 8.82 -4.99
CA ILE A 65 6.01 7.44 -4.49
C ILE A 65 5.16 6.60 -5.46
N ASN A 66 4.02 7.14 -5.91
CA ASN A 66 3.12 6.43 -6.82
C ASN A 66 3.73 6.22 -8.22
N LYS A 67 4.57 7.15 -8.69
CA LYS A 67 5.35 7.00 -9.92
C LYS A 67 6.34 5.84 -9.77
N LEU A 68 7.13 5.82 -8.70
CA LEU A 68 8.10 4.74 -8.43
C LEU A 68 7.42 3.37 -8.32
N LYS A 69 6.26 3.29 -7.65
CA LYS A 69 5.46 2.05 -7.57
C LYS A 69 4.98 1.57 -8.94
N THR A 70 4.57 2.51 -9.80
CA THR A 70 4.13 2.22 -11.16
C THR A 70 5.30 1.74 -12.03
N GLU A 71 6.46 2.39 -11.89
CA GLU A 71 7.68 2.02 -12.59
C GLU A 71 8.17 0.64 -12.20
N LEU A 72 8.22 0.32 -10.89
CA LEU A 72 8.54 -1.03 -10.42
C LEU A 72 7.62 -2.10 -11.04
N LYS A 73 6.31 -1.83 -11.07
CA LYS A 73 5.36 -2.73 -11.73
C LYS A 73 5.69 -2.88 -13.21
N ASN A 74 5.96 -1.80 -13.92
CA ASN A 74 6.29 -1.81 -15.35
C ASN A 74 7.60 -2.55 -15.65
N ILE A 75 8.63 -2.41 -14.81
CA ILE A 75 9.88 -3.17 -14.91
C ILE A 75 9.58 -4.67 -14.90
N VAL A 76 8.78 -5.11 -13.92
CA VAL A 76 8.48 -6.52 -13.70
C VAL A 76 7.51 -7.07 -14.76
N THR A 77 6.53 -6.29 -15.23
CA THR A 77 5.49 -6.79 -16.13
C THR A 77 5.76 -6.56 -17.62
N HIS A 78 6.58 -5.58 -17.99
CA HIS A 78 6.79 -5.18 -19.38
C HIS A 78 8.26 -5.13 -19.78
N GLN A 79 9.12 -4.44 -19.03
CA GLN A 79 10.49 -4.15 -19.49
C GLN A 79 11.45 -5.33 -19.34
N SER A 80 11.22 -6.22 -18.37
CA SER A 80 12.07 -7.39 -18.14
C SER A 80 11.98 -8.45 -19.25
N GLY A 81 10.96 -8.42 -20.11
CA GLY A 81 10.73 -9.46 -21.12
C GLY A 81 10.31 -10.82 -20.55
N ILE A 82 10.00 -10.88 -19.25
CA ILE A 82 9.75 -12.13 -18.53
C ILE A 82 8.29 -12.57 -18.69
N LYS A 83 8.09 -13.87 -18.94
CA LYS A 83 6.76 -14.48 -19.04
C LYS A 83 6.03 -14.39 -17.70
N LYS A 84 4.71 -14.31 -17.72
CA LYS A 84 3.88 -14.08 -16.53
C LYS A 84 4.18 -15.07 -15.41
N GLU A 85 4.45 -16.33 -15.77
CA GLU A 85 4.70 -17.45 -14.87
C GLU A 85 6.04 -17.31 -14.12
N GLN A 86 7.01 -16.62 -14.72
CA GLN A 86 8.37 -16.45 -14.19
C GLN A 86 8.53 -15.16 -13.38
N ARG A 87 7.56 -14.24 -13.43
CA ARG A 87 7.65 -12.93 -12.74
C ARG A 87 7.83 -13.07 -11.23
N PHE A 88 7.19 -14.08 -10.63
CA PHE A 88 7.32 -14.36 -9.20
C PHE A 88 8.76 -14.75 -8.85
N GLU A 89 9.33 -15.74 -9.53
CA GLU A 89 10.71 -16.16 -9.24
C GLU A 89 11.71 -15.02 -9.50
N PHE A 90 11.55 -14.30 -10.61
CA PHE A 90 12.41 -13.16 -10.96
C PHE A 90 12.43 -12.09 -9.86
N ILE A 91 11.26 -11.66 -9.39
CA ILE A 91 11.22 -10.58 -8.39
C ILE A 91 11.76 -11.06 -7.04
N HIS A 92 11.52 -12.32 -6.68
CA HIS A 92 11.98 -12.88 -5.41
C HIS A 92 13.47 -13.26 -5.40
N GLN A 93 14.09 -13.42 -6.57
CA GLN A 93 15.56 -13.52 -6.69
C GLN A 93 16.26 -12.19 -6.37
N GLN A 94 15.65 -11.06 -6.72
CA GLN A 94 16.24 -9.73 -6.50
C GLN A 94 15.81 -9.11 -5.17
N LEU A 95 14.53 -9.29 -4.81
CA LEU A 95 13.88 -8.73 -3.62
C LEU A 95 13.24 -9.87 -2.84
N HIS A 96 14.08 -10.60 -2.09
CA HIS A 96 13.62 -11.76 -1.33
C HIS A 96 12.50 -11.38 -0.36
N GLY A 97 11.43 -12.18 -0.36
CA GLY A 97 10.29 -11.95 0.52
C GLY A 97 9.41 -10.74 0.19
N LEU A 98 9.58 -10.06 -0.96
CA LEU A 98 8.73 -8.93 -1.33
C LEU A 98 7.27 -9.36 -1.52
N ILE A 99 6.33 -8.64 -0.92
CA ILE A 99 4.90 -8.76 -1.15
C ILE A 99 4.53 -7.87 -2.34
N THR A 100 4.60 -8.42 -3.54
CA THR A 100 4.48 -7.69 -4.81
C THR A 100 3.22 -6.80 -4.89
N LEU A 101 2.07 -7.28 -4.40
CA LEU A 101 0.83 -6.49 -4.41
C LEU A 101 0.87 -5.28 -3.46
N ASN A 102 1.56 -5.39 -2.31
CA ASN A 102 1.72 -4.26 -1.39
C ASN A 102 2.68 -3.22 -1.97
N ALA A 103 3.76 -3.68 -2.62
CA ALA A 103 4.68 -2.81 -3.34
C ALA A 103 3.96 -2.02 -4.45
N TYR A 104 3.07 -2.66 -5.21
CA TYR A 104 2.36 -2.02 -6.32
C TYR A 104 1.17 -1.16 -5.90
N ARG A 105 0.60 -1.38 -4.70
CA ARG A 105 -0.56 -0.60 -4.23
C ARG A 105 -0.17 0.87 -4.07
N LYS A 106 -0.89 1.74 -4.79
CA LYS A 106 -0.76 3.20 -4.70
C LYS A 106 -1.26 3.74 -3.37
N ILE A 107 -0.74 4.90 -2.98
CA ILE A 107 -1.28 5.71 -1.89
C ILE A 107 -2.29 6.67 -2.53
N ASN A 108 -3.57 6.52 -2.18
CA ASN A 108 -4.63 7.37 -2.69
C ASN A 108 -4.85 8.53 -1.72
N TYR A 109 -5.20 9.70 -2.25
CA TYR A 109 -5.60 10.86 -1.46
C TYR A 109 -6.78 11.55 -2.16
N VAL A 110 -7.54 12.32 -1.39
CA VAL A 110 -8.65 13.15 -1.86
C VAL A 110 -8.49 14.52 -1.21
N GLU A 111 -8.67 15.57 -2.00
CA GLU A 111 -8.58 16.95 -1.54
C GLU A 111 -9.92 17.40 -0.97
N SER A 112 -9.90 17.93 0.26
CA SER A 112 -11.06 18.55 0.93
C SER A 112 -12.39 17.82 0.75
N PRO A 113 -12.48 16.50 1.08
CA PRO A 113 -13.71 15.76 0.92
C PRO A 113 -14.80 16.29 1.86
N SER A 114 -16.01 16.49 1.34
CA SER A 114 -17.17 16.90 2.15
C SER A 114 -17.74 15.75 2.98
N SER A 115 -17.61 14.51 2.50
CA SER A 115 -18.03 13.29 3.21
C SER A 115 -17.20 12.09 2.75
N ILE A 116 -17.05 11.08 3.62
CA ILE A 116 -16.37 9.81 3.34
C ILE A 116 -17.23 8.67 3.88
N ASN A 117 -17.57 7.71 3.02
CA ASN A 117 -18.37 6.53 3.38
C ASN A 117 -17.62 5.24 3.01
N PHE A 118 -17.81 4.17 3.78
CA PHE A 118 -17.21 2.85 3.56
C PHE A 118 -18.30 1.78 3.52
N GLY A 119 -18.12 0.74 2.70
CA GLY A 119 -19.06 -0.38 2.51
C GLY A 119 -18.38 -1.65 2.00
#